data_AF-A0A1B9MCE0-F1
#
_entry.id   AF-A0A1B9MCE0-F1
#
_cell.length_a   1.000
_cell.length_b   1.000
_cell.length_c   1.000
_cell.angle_alpha   90.00
_cell.angle_beta   90.00
_cell.angle_gamma   90.00
#
_symmetry.space_group_name_H-M   'P 1'
#
loop_
_entity.id
_entity.type
_entity.pdbx_description
1 polymer ?
#
loop_
_entity_poly.entity_id
_entity_poly.type
_entity_poly.pdbx_seq_one_letter_code
_entity_poly.pdbx_strand_id
1 'polypeptide(L)'
;MDIKLTKHDKRYIESTDDVYSIMQRVLLREDKIDQEKEHLWMIGMNQAGYILYIELIALGSYKSVNIEPMNVFRIAVMKNASRVILVHNHPSGSLIPSEADKDITDRLIQVAHILNIELTDHLIITPKTYISFRNIKLMAELEQSLKYVPTYQVVERIRKQEKQIAKEKLAVERDKTKTAQQKAKEIKEKAESEKKILINALLEKGVSIENIAKILGTTVRVVKRIINLK
;
A
#
# COMPACT_ATOMS: atom_id res chain seq x y z
N MET A 1 8.66 33.14 -6.17
CA MET A 1 8.48 34.19 -5.14
C MET A 1 8.32 33.46 -3.83
N ASP A 2 9.25 33.68 -2.89
CA ASP A 2 9.25 33.01 -1.59
C ASP A 2 8.43 33.82 -0.60
N ILE A 3 7.37 33.23 -0.06
CA ILE A 3 6.47 33.94 0.84
C ILE A 3 6.96 33.82 2.28
N LYS A 4 7.24 34.98 2.88
CA LYS A 4 7.54 35.05 4.32
C LYS A 4 6.28 34.75 5.13
N LEU A 5 6.28 33.61 5.80
CA LEU A 5 5.26 33.25 6.78
C LEU A 5 5.26 34.26 7.94
N THR A 6 4.09 34.80 8.23
CA THR A 6 3.85 35.72 9.34
C THR A 6 3.62 34.97 10.66
N LYS A 7 3.59 35.69 11.79
CA LYS A 7 3.26 35.09 13.10
C LYS A 7 1.84 34.50 13.17
N HIS A 8 0.95 34.89 12.25
CA HIS A 8 -0.43 34.41 12.15
C HIS A 8 -0.60 33.26 11.15
N ASP A 9 0.46 32.86 10.45
CA ASP A 9 0.42 31.69 9.59
C ASP A 9 0.73 30.45 10.43
N LYS A 10 -0.15 29.45 10.34
CA LYS A 10 0.10 28.17 10.98
C LYS A 10 1.40 27.61 10.41
N ARG A 11 2.32 27.22 11.30
CA ARG A 11 3.60 26.63 10.90
C ARG A 11 3.53 25.12 10.70
N TYR A 12 2.47 24.48 11.19
CA TYR A 12 2.16 23.07 10.98
C TYR A 12 0.85 22.95 10.21
N ILE A 13 0.79 22.01 9.28
CA ILE A 13 -0.43 21.67 8.53
C ILE A 13 -1.07 20.46 9.20
N GLU A 14 -2.26 20.64 9.76
CA GLU A 14 -3.04 19.58 10.40
C GLU A 14 -4.15 19.07 9.46
N SER A 15 -4.67 19.94 8.59
CA SER A 15 -5.72 19.61 7.63
C SER A 15 -5.57 20.37 6.30
N THR A 16 -6.35 19.98 5.30
CA THR A 16 -6.44 20.69 4.03
C THR A 16 -7.04 22.09 4.17
N ASP A 17 -7.83 22.35 5.21
CA ASP A 17 -8.38 23.68 5.49
C ASP A 17 -7.29 24.69 5.88
N ASP A 18 -6.23 24.22 6.55
CA ASP A 18 -5.07 25.04 6.88
C ASP A 18 -4.38 25.51 5.61
N VAL A 19 -4.17 24.59 4.66
CA VAL A 19 -3.57 24.88 3.35
C VAL A 19 -4.40 25.93 2.62
N TYR A 20 -5.70 25.72 2.51
CA TYR A 20 -6.60 26.65 1.86
C TYR A 20 -6.55 28.04 2.51
N SER A 21 -6.64 28.11 3.85
CA SER A 21 -6.65 29.37 4.59
C SER A 21 -5.34 30.16 4.46
N ILE A 22 -4.20 29.47 4.41
CA ILE A 22 -2.90 30.10 4.15
C ILE A 22 -2.85 30.60 2.70
N MET A 23 -3.22 29.76 1.73
CA MET A 23 -3.12 30.09 0.31
C MET A 23 -4.10 31.18 -0.14
N GLN A 24 -5.29 31.28 0.46
CA GLN A 24 -6.19 32.41 0.22
C GLN A 24 -5.54 33.75 0.57
N ARG A 25 -4.88 33.82 1.73
CA ARG A 25 -4.17 35.04 2.15
C ARG A 25 -2.97 35.36 1.26
N VAL A 26 -2.32 34.33 0.72
CA VAL A 26 -1.25 34.47 -0.26
C VAL A 26 -1.79 35.08 -1.56
N LEU A 27 -2.80 34.46 -2.16
CA LEU A 27 -3.35 34.91 -3.45
C LEU A 27 -3.95 36.32 -3.38
N LEU A 28 -4.59 36.68 -2.27
CA LEU A 28 -5.17 38.01 -2.08
C LEU A 28 -4.11 39.13 -1.96
N ARG A 29 -2.84 38.79 -1.75
CA ARG A 29 -1.72 39.76 -1.75
C ARG A 29 -1.12 39.98 -3.13
N GLU A 30 -1.41 39.13 -4.09
CA GLU A 30 -0.95 39.29 -5.48
C GLU A 30 -1.65 40.47 -6.15
N ASP A 31 -1.01 41.03 -7.18
CA ASP A 31 -1.61 42.08 -7.99
C ASP A 31 -2.88 41.60 -8.68
N LYS A 32 -3.88 42.48 -8.81
CA LYS A 32 -5.20 42.12 -9.37
C LYS A 32 -5.11 41.44 -10.74
N ILE A 33 -4.15 41.84 -11.57
CA ILE A 33 -3.94 41.26 -12.91
C ILE A 33 -3.45 39.81 -12.80
N ASP A 34 -2.60 39.51 -11.82
CA ASP A 34 -2.07 38.17 -11.64
C ASP A 34 -3.10 37.26 -10.95
N GLN A 35 -3.99 37.78 -10.11
CA GLN A 35 -5.11 37.01 -9.54
C GLN A 35 -6.02 36.35 -10.61
N GLU A 36 -6.06 36.89 -11.83
CA GLU A 36 -6.81 36.33 -12.96
C GLU A 36 -6.05 35.24 -13.73
N LYS A 37 -4.79 34.96 -13.38
CA LYS A 37 -3.95 33.92 -13.98
C LYS A 37 -3.95 32.64 -13.15
N GLU A 38 -3.65 31.53 -13.82
CA GLU A 38 -3.37 30.26 -13.16
C GLU A 38 -1.96 30.24 -12.58
N HIS A 39 -1.86 29.77 -11.35
CA HIS A 39 -0.62 29.61 -10.61
C HIS A 39 -0.54 28.19 -10.08
N LEU A 40 0.64 27.60 -10.20
CA LEU A 40 1.00 26.42 -9.43
C LEU A 40 1.93 26.82 -8.30
N TRP A 41 1.49 26.60 -7.07
CA TRP A 41 2.26 26.77 -5.86
C TRP A 41 2.70 25.43 -5.29
N MET A 42 3.81 25.45 -4.56
CA MET A 42 4.27 24.35 -3.74
C MET A 42 4.43 24.79 -2.29
N ILE A 43 3.93 23.98 -1.38
CA ILE A 43 4.24 24.06 0.03
C ILE A 43 5.22 22.94 0.35
N GLY A 44 6.43 23.28 0.74
CA GLY A 44 7.43 22.32 1.20
C GLY A 44 7.42 22.17 2.71
N MET A 45 7.50 20.93 3.19
CA MET A 45 7.43 20.59 4.61
C MET A 45 8.53 19.61 5.03
N ASN A 46 8.84 19.62 6.32
CA ASN A 46 9.58 18.52 6.94
C ASN A 46 8.67 17.32 7.24
N GLN A 47 9.25 16.26 7.81
CA GLN A 47 8.54 15.00 8.06
C GLN A 47 7.38 15.17 9.04
N ALA A 48 7.52 16.07 10.02
CA ALA A 48 6.51 16.38 11.02
C ALA A 48 5.36 17.28 10.49
N GLY A 49 5.38 17.66 9.20
CA GLY A 49 4.37 18.55 8.61
C GLY A 49 4.58 20.03 8.95
N TYR A 50 5.79 20.41 9.40
CA TYR A 50 6.16 21.81 9.56
C TYR A 50 6.48 22.43 8.21
N ILE A 51 5.88 23.58 7.89
CA ILE A 51 6.09 24.32 6.65
C ILE A 51 7.50 24.93 6.66
N LEU A 52 8.31 24.53 5.68
CA LEU A 52 9.63 25.09 5.43
C LEU A 52 9.53 26.32 4.52
N TYR A 53 8.68 26.28 3.50
CA TYR A 53 8.48 27.36 2.54
C TYR A 53 7.16 27.22 1.78
N ILE A 54 6.73 28.33 1.17
CA ILE A 54 5.65 28.38 0.18
C ILE A 54 6.19 29.14 -1.03
N GLU A 55 6.16 28.51 -2.20
CA GLU A 55 6.79 29.06 -3.39
C GLU A 55 5.89 28.94 -4.62
N LEU A 56 5.82 30.02 -5.40
CA LEU A 56 5.25 30.00 -6.74
C LEU A 56 6.20 29.25 -7.69
N ILE A 57 5.74 28.12 -8.22
CA ILE A 57 6.51 27.28 -9.14
C ILE A 57 6.30 27.71 -10.59
N ALA A 58 5.06 28.02 -10.95
CA ALA A 58 4.73 28.41 -12.31
C ALA A 58 3.58 29.42 -12.32
N LEU A 59 3.71 30.43 -13.19
CA LEU A 59 2.68 31.42 -13.49
C LEU A 59 2.26 31.23 -14.95
N GLY A 60 0.98 30.97 -15.15
CA GLY A 60 0.38 30.67 -16.44
C GLY A 60 -0.42 31.84 -17.01
N SER A 61 -1.23 31.50 -18.01
CA SER A 61 -2.28 32.36 -18.53
C SER A 61 -3.57 32.18 -17.71
N TYR A 62 -4.67 32.79 -18.14
CA TYR A 62 -6.00 32.53 -17.56
C TYR A 62 -6.57 31.14 -17.90
N LYS A 63 -5.93 30.37 -18.80
CA LYS A 63 -6.43 29.08 -19.29
C LYS A 63 -5.61 27.87 -18.86
N SER A 64 -4.32 28.08 -18.67
CA SER A 64 -3.36 27.01 -18.46
C SER A 64 -2.05 27.55 -17.92
N VAL A 65 -1.37 26.71 -17.14
CA VAL A 65 0.01 26.87 -16.70
C VAL A 65 0.85 25.69 -17.19
N ASN A 66 2.03 25.98 -17.76
CA ASN A 66 2.98 24.95 -18.18
C ASN A 66 3.85 24.55 -16.98
N ILE A 67 3.90 23.25 -16.68
CA ILE A 67 4.58 22.73 -15.49
C ILE A 67 5.64 21.73 -15.91
N GLU A 68 6.89 22.01 -15.54
CA GLU A 68 8.01 21.10 -15.75
C GLU A 68 8.41 20.45 -14.42
N PRO A 69 8.42 19.10 -14.30
CA PRO A 69 8.74 18.42 -13.04
C PRO A 69 10.07 18.81 -12.41
N MET A 70 11.08 19.14 -13.23
CA MET A 70 12.38 19.58 -12.72
C MET A 70 12.29 20.89 -11.94
N ASN A 71 11.44 21.83 -12.38
CA ASN A 71 11.27 23.12 -11.70
C ASN A 71 10.50 22.95 -10.40
N VAL A 72 9.49 22.07 -10.41
CA VAL A 72 8.69 21.70 -9.23
C VAL A 72 9.60 21.17 -8.12
N PHE A 73 10.42 20.15 -8.39
CA PHE A 73 11.22 19.50 -7.35
C PHE A 73 12.59 20.13 -7.08
N ARG A 74 13.10 21.02 -7.96
CA ARG A 74 14.36 21.75 -7.71
C ARG A 74 14.34 22.44 -6.34
N ILE A 75 13.25 23.12 -6.02
CA ILE A 75 13.12 23.90 -4.78
C ILE A 75 12.95 22.98 -3.58
N ALA A 76 12.20 21.88 -3.72
CA ALA A 76 12.04 20.87 -2.68
C ALA A 76 13.37 20.27 -2.25
N VAL A 77 14.21 19.90 -3.22
CA VAL A 77 15.55 19.38 -2.95
C VAL A 77 16.43 20.47 -2.32
N MET A 78 16.47 21.68 -2.89
CA MET A 78 17.32 22.77 -2.37
C MET A 78 16.96 23.20 -0.94
N LYS A 79 15.68 23.12 -0.57
CA LYS A 79 15.18 23.53 0.75
C LYS A 79 14.95 22.34 1.70
N ASN A 80 15.46 21.15 1.37
CA ASN A 80 15.37 19.92 2.19
C ASN A 80 13.93 19.56 2.61
N ALA A 81 12.95 19.74 1.72
CA ALA A 81 11.59 19.27 1.96
C ALA A 81 11.53 17.75 1.82
N SER A 82 10.99 17.07 2.83
CA SER A 82 10.70 15.64 2.77
C SER A 82 9.27 15.35 2.30
N ARG A 83 8.39 16.36 2.39
CA ARG A 83 6.97 16.27 2.02
C ARG A 83 6.58 17.56 1.30
N VAL A 84 5.72 17.46 0.28
CA VAL A 84 5.23 18.61 -0.49
C VAL A 84 3.72 18.52 -0.73
N ILE A 85 3.07 19.67 -0.85
CA ILE A 85 1.69 19.83 -1.32
C ILE A 85 1.70 20.75 -2.53
N LEU A 86 0.97 20.38 -3.58
CA LEU A 86 0.73 21.24 -4.73
C LEU A 86 -0.58 22.00 -4.54
N VAL A 87 -0.61 23.26 -4.96
CA VAL A 87 -1.82 24.08 -4.93
C VAL A 87 -1.95 24.80 -6.26
N HIS A 88 -3.03 24.52 -6.98
CA HIS A 88 -3.37 25.13 -8.25
C HIS A 88 -4.61 26.02 -8.07
N ASN A 89 -4.53 27.31 -8.38
CA ASN A 89 -5.74 28.15 -8.40
C ASN A 89 -6.45 28.07 -9.75
N HIS A 90 -7.78 27.99 -9.72
CA HIS A 90 -8.62 28.13 -10.90
C HIS A 90 -9.37 29.47 -10.83
N PRO A 91 -8.92 30.51 -11.56
CA PRO A 91 -9.60 31.82 -11.59
C PRO A 91 -11.05 31.72 -12.09
N SER A 92 -11.33 30.72 -12.94
CA SER A 92 -12.67 30.41 -13.46
C SER A 92 -13.70 30.04 -12.37
N GLY A 93 -13.23 29.67 -11.18
CA GLY A 93 -14.08 29.20 -10.08
C GLY A 93 -14.48 27.72 -10.19
N SER A 94 -14.01 26.99 -11.20
CA SER A 94 -14.18 25.54 -11.28
C SER A 94 -13.37 24.84 -10.20
N LEU A 95 -13.94 23.79 -9.61
CA LEU A 95 -13.22 22.84 -8.76
C LEU A 95 -12.98 21.49 -9.44
N ILE A 96 -13.38 21.36 -10.70
CA ILE A 96 -13.22 20.10 -11.44
C ILE A 96 -11.76 20.01 -11.89
N PRO A 97 -11.00 19.00 -11.45
CA PRO A 97 -9.66 18.78 -11.94
C PRO A 97 -9.66 18.52 -13.44
N SER A 98 -8.86 19.28 -14.17
CA SER A 98 -8.66 19.05 -15.60
C SER A 98 -7.86 17.78 -15.84
N GLU A 99 -7.89 17.25 -17.07
CA GLU A 99 -7.01 16.14 -17.45
C GLU A 99 -5.53 16.53 -17.36
N ALA A 100 -5.19 17.80 -17.59
CA ALA A 100 -3.84 18.32 -17.41
C ALA A 100 -3.41 18.27 -15.92
N ASP A 101 -4.31 18.63 -15.00
CA ASP A 101 -4.06 18.53 -13.55
C ASP A 101 -3.79 17.09 -13.12
N LYS A 102 -4.59 16.13 -13.61
CA LYS A 102 -4.41 14.71 -13.32
C LYS A 102 -3.09 14.18 -13.89
N ASP A 103 -2.83 14.48 -15.15
CA ASP A 103 -1.64 14.04 -15.89
C ASP A 103 -0.35 14.51 -15.22
N ILE A 104 -0.27 15.81 -14.90
CA ILE A 104 0.93 16.34 -14.24
C ILE A 104 1.07 15.78 -12.82
N THR A 105 -0.03 15.58 -12.10
CA THR A 105 0.01 15.00 -10.75
C THR A 105 0.54 13.57 -10.77
N ASP A 106 0.06 12.71 -11.67
CA ASP A 106 0.57 11.35 -11.87
C ASP A 106 2.09 11.37 -12.14
N ARG A 107 2.52 12.22 -13.07
CA ARG A 107 3.94 12.38 -13.39
C ARG A 107 4.76 12.84 -12.18
N LEU A 108 4.24 13.81 -11.42
CA LEU A 108 4.92 14.36 -10.25
C LEU A 108 4.98 13.35 -9.10
N ILE A 109 3.97 12.50 -8.90
CA ILE A 109 4.00 11.40 -7.92
C ILE A 109 5.22 10.51 -8.18
N GLN A 110 5.49 10.15 -9.44
CA GLN A 110 6.66 9.30 -9.75
C GLN A 110 7.99 10.02 -9.55
N VAL A 111 8.07 11.31 -9.88
CA VAL A 111 9.28 12.09 -9.59
C VAL A 111 9.51 12.21 -8.09
N ALA A 112 8.46 12.45 -7.30
CA ALA A 112 8.50 12.49 -5.85
C ALA A 112 9.05 11.17 -5.28
N HIS A 113 8.51 10.03 -5.76
CA HIS A 113 8.96 8.70 -5.36
C HIS A 113 10.45 8.47 -5.67
N ILE A 114 10.95 8.88 -6.84
CA ILE A 114 12.37 8.75 -7.20
C ILE A 114 13.27 9.60 -6.28
N LEU A 115 12.80 10.78 -5.89
CA LEU A 115 13.54 11.71 -5.03
C LEU A 115 13.39 11.42 -3.53
N ASN A 116 12.58 10.42 -3.14
CA ASN A 116 12.17 10.17 -1.76
C ASN A 116 11.54 11.41 -1.09
N ILE A 117 10.74 12.16 -1.84
CA ILE A 117 9.94 13.28 -1.34
C ILE A 117 8.47 12.91 -1.50
N GLU A 118 7.69 12.98 -0.44
CA GLU A 118 6.27 12.60 -0.49
C GLU A 118 5.43 13.75 -1.09
N LEU A 119 4.81 13.54 -2.26
CA LEU A 119 3.74 14.41 -2.74
C LEU A 119 2.44 14.05 -2.02
N THR A 120 2.17 14.75 -0.92
CA THR A 120 1.11 14.39 0.03
C THR A 120 -0.30 14.68 -0.48
N ASP A 121 -0.48 15.77 -1.22
CA ASP A 121 -1.76 16.16 -1.80
C ASP A 121 -1.59 17.16 -2.95
N HIS A 122 -2.65 17.33 -3.73
CA HIS A 122 -2.82 18.39 -4.71
C HIS A 122 -4.18 19.04 -4.51
N LEU A 123 -4.20 20.33 -4.19
CA LEU A 123 -5.41 21.11 -4.01
C LEU A 123 -5.68 21.97 -5.24
N ILE A 124 -6.95 22.01 -5.67
CA ILE A 124 -7.45 23.06 -6.56
C ILE A 124 -8.23 24.05 -5.71
N ILE A 125 -7.86 25.32 -5.79
CA ILE A 125 -8.44 26.40 -4.98
C ILE A 125 -9.12 27.45 -5.85
N THR A 126 -10.21 28.00 -5.34
CA THR A 126 -10.95 29.13 -5.91
C THR A 126 -11.08 30.22 -4.85
N PRO A 127 -11.56 31.44 -5.17
CA PRO A 127 -11.76 32.47 -4.16
C PRO A 127 -12.74 32.11 -3.04
N LYS A 128 -13.58 31.09 -3.22
CA LYS A 128 -14.67 30.74 -2.28
C LYS A 128 -14.48 29.40 -1.59
N THR A 129 -13.83 28.44 -2.25
CA THR A 129 -13.71 27.07 -1.77
C THR A 129 -12.55 26.34 -2.45
N TYR A 130 -12.34 25.07 -2.09
CA TYR A 130 -11.30 24.22 -2.65
C TYR A 130 -11.74 22.75 -2.73
N ILE A 131 -10.96 21.97 -3.45
CA ILE A 131 -11.00 20.51 -3.45
C ILE A 131 -9.59 19.98 -3.21
N SER A 132 -9.50 18.84 -2.53
CA SER A 132 -8.26 18.10 -2.31
C SER A 132 -8.34 16.78 -3.06
N PHE A 133 -7.31 16.47 -3.86
CA PHE A 133 -7.23 15.21 -4.59
C PHE A 133 -7.22 14.03 -3.61
N ARG A 134 -6.60 14.17 -2.44
CA ARG A 134 -6.62 13.15 -1.39
C ARG A 134 -8.03 12.91 -0.87
N ASN A 135 -8.78 13.98 -0.57
CA ASN A 135 -10.14 13.89 -0.02
C ASN A 135 -11.12 13.23 -0.99
N ILE A 136 -10.99 13.50 -2.30
CA ILE A 136 -11.81 12.83 -3.33
C ILE A 136 -11.25 11.50 -3.82
N LYS A 137 -10.20 10.97 -3.16
CA LYS A 137 -9.51 9.72 -3.48
C LYS A 137 -8.80 9.68 -4.84
N LEU A 138 -8.70 10.81 -5.53
CA LEU A 138 -7.97 10.93 -6.78
C LEU A 138 -6.46 10.69 -6.60
N MET A 139 -5.85 11.12 -5.48
CA MET A 139 -4.46 10.77 -5.18
C MET A 139 -4.24 9.26 -5.18
N ALA A 140 -5.13 8.49 -4.53
CA ALA A 140 -5.01 7.04 -4.43
C ALA A 140 -5.18 6.32 -5.77
N GLU A 141 -5.96 6.89 -6.69
CA GLU A 141 -6.09 6.42 -8.06
C GLU A 141 -4.80 6.69 -8.85
N LEU A 142 -4.27 7.91 -8.80
CA LEU A 142 -3.06 8.30 -9.53
C LEU A 142 -1.80 7.58 -8.99
N GLU A 143 -1.73 7.31 -7.68
CA GLU A 143 -0.67 6.49 -7.06
C GLU A 143 -0.60 5.06 -7.63
N GLN A 144 -1.71 4.54 -8.17
CA GLN A 144 -1.78 3.21 -8.81
C GLN A 144 -1.48 3.25 -10.31
N SER A 145 -1.40 4.44 -10.91
CA SER A 145 -1.09 4.60 -12.32
C SER A 145 0.29 4.01 -12.66
N LEU A 146 0.37 3.35 -13.81
CA LEU A 146 1.62 2.87 -14.38
C LEU A 146 2.17 3.79 -15.47
N LYS A 147 1.46 4.89 -15.80
CA LYS A 147 1.74 5.73 -16.97
C LYS A 147 3.18 6.27 -16.98
N TYR A 148 3.66 6.74 -15.83
CA TYR A 148 5.01 7.29 -15.69
C TYR A 148 5.96 6.38 -14.91
N VAL A 149 5.55 5.16 -14.58
CA VAL A 149 6.40 4.20 -13.86
C VAL A 149 7.43 3.63 -14.84
N PRO A 150 8.74 3.68 -14.53
CA PRO A 150 9.75 3.07 -15.38
C PRO A 150 9.51 1.57 -15.56
N THR A 151 9.64 1.07 -16.80
CA THR A 151 9.33 -0.32 -17.17
C THR A 151 10.03 -1.36 -16.29
N TYR A 152 11.29 -1.12 -15.91
CA TYR A 152 12.03 -2.05 -15.05
C TYR A 152 11.37 -2.23 -13.68
N GLN A 153 10.78 -1.18 -13.10
CA GLN A 153 10.08 -1.26 -11.82
C GLN A 153 8.78 -2.05 -11.96
N VAL A 154 8.07 -1.91 -13.08
CA VAL A 154 6.86 -2.70 -13.37
C VAL A 154 7.22 -4.20 -13.45
N VAL A 155 8.27 -4.54 -14.19
CA VAL A 155 8.76 -5.94 -14.31
C VAL A 155 9.15 -6.50 -12.94
N GLU A 156 9.83 -5.73 -12.10
CA GLU A 156 10.17 -6.14 -10.73
C GLU A 156 8.93 -6.38 -9.86
N ARG A 157 7.89 -5.53 -9.97
CA ARG A 157 6.62 -5.72 -9.26
C ARG A 157 5.94 -7.03 -9.69
N ILE A 158 5.87 -7.30 -11.00
CA ILE A 158 5.31 -8.54 -11.55
C ILE A 158 6.07 -9.76 -11.03
N ARG A 159 7.41 -9.78 -11.12
CA ARG A 159 8.24 -10.89 -10.62
C ARG A 159 8.04 -11.15 -9.12
N LYS A 160 7.91 -10.09 -8.31
CA LYS A 160 7.61 -10.21 -6.88
C LYS A 160 6.23 -10.83 -6.64
N GLN A 161 5.21 -10.38 -7.38
CA GLN A 161 3.86 -10.93 -7.31
C GLN A 161 3.81 -12.40 -7.74
N GLU A 162 4.44 -12.77 -8.86
CA GLU A 162 4.53 -14.15 -9.32
C GLU A 162 5.17 -15.06 -8.27
N LYS A 163 6.27 -14.61 -7.65
CA LYS A 163 6.94 -15.35 -6.57
C LYS A 163 6.04 -15.51 -5.35
N GLN A 164 5.25 -14.49 -5.01
CA GLN A 164 4.31 -14.54 -3.90
C GLN A 164 3.17 -15.52 -4.17
N ILE A 165 2.56 -15.45 -5.36
CA ILE A 165 1.53 -16.38 -5.82
C ILE A 165 2.06 -17.82 -5.82
N ALA A 166 3.30 -18.04 -6.30
CA ALA A 166 3.92 -19.36 -6.27
C ALA A 166 4.11 -19.88 -4.84
N LYS A 167 4.55 -19.02 -3.90
CA LYS A 167 4.67 -19.38 -2.48
C LYS A 167 3.32 -19.72 -1.85
N GLU A 168 2.29 -18.92 -2.13
CA GLU A 168 0.93 -19.14 -1.61
C GLU A 168 0.34 -20.44 -2.14
N LYS A 169 0.49 -20.73 -3.44
CA LYS A 169 0.09 -22.00 -4.05
C LYS A 169 0.77 -23.20 -3.38
N LEU A 170 2.10 -23.12 -3.18
CA LEU A 170 2.85 -24.17 -2.49
C LEU A 170 2.42 -24.35 -1.03
N ALA A 171 2.09 -23.27 -0.33
CA ALA A 171 1.59 -23.35 1.04
C ALA A 171 0.23 -24.05 1.11
N VAL A 172 -0.70 -23.67 0.22
CA VAL A 172 -2.03 -24.32 0.11
C VAL A 172 -1.90 -25.81 -0.23
N GLU A 173 -1.00 -26.19 -1.15
CA GLU A 173 -0.76 -27.59 -1.47
C GLU A 173 -0.19 -28.39 -0.29
N ARG A 174 0.77 -27.81 0.46
CA ARG A 174 1.35 -28.42 1.66
C ARG A 174 0.32 -28.63 2.77
N ASP A 175 -0.58 -27.67 2.98
CA ASP A 175 -1.62 -27.79 4.00
C ASP A 175 -2.65 -28.86 3.64
N LYS A 176 -2.99 -29.01 2.35
CA LYS A 176 -3.80 -30.15 1.87
C LYS A 176 -3.11 -31.49 2.11
N THR A 177 -1.80 -31.59 1.85
CA THR A 177 -1.06 -32.85 2.06
C THR A 177 -0.93 -33.20 3.55
N LYS A 178 -0.66 -32.22 4.42
CA LYS A 178 -0.60 -32.42 5.87
C LYS A 178 -1.94 -32.90 6.44
N THR A 179 -3.04 -32.28 6.02
CA THR A 179 -4.39 -32.66 6.47
C THR A 179 -4.74 -34.09 6.05
N ALA A 180 -4.36 -34.51 4.83
CA ALA A 180 -4.54 -35.88 4.36
C ALA A 180 -3.66 -36.90 5.12
N GLN A 181 -2.39 -36.56 5.38
CA GLN A 181 -1.48 -37.40 6.17
C GLN A 181 -1.95 -37.57 7.62
N GLN A 182 -2.50 -36.52 8.23
CA GLN A 182 -2.98 -36.55 9.60
C GLN A 182 -4.24 -37.43 9.75
N LYS A 183 -5.22 -37.31 8.83
CA LYS A 183 -6.38 -38.22 8.79
C LYS A 183 -5.97 -39.68 8.58
N ALA A 184 -5.00 -39.95 7.71
CA ALA A 184 -4.50 -41.31 7.49
C ALA A 184 -3.81 -41.89 8.75
N LYS A 185 -3.09 -41.06 9.50
CA LYS A 185 -2.45 -41.44 10.77
C LYS A 185 -3.49 -41.76 11.85
N GLU A 186 -4.51 -40.92 12.01
CA GLU A 186 -5.61 -41.13 12.97
C GLU A 186 -6.39 -42.43 12.69
N ILE A 187 -6.70 -42.71 11.42
CA ILE A 187 -7.37 -43.96 11.01
C ILE A 187 -6.50 -45.18 11.34
N LYS A 188 -5.18 -45.08 11.10
CA LYS A 188 -4.24 -46.17 11.37
C LYS A 188 -4.07 -46.43 12.87
N GLU A 189 -3.97 -45.37 13.67
CA GLU A 189 -3.88 -45.46 15.14
C GLU A 189 -5.16 -46.05 15.74
N LYS A 190 -6.35 -45.64 15.24
CA LYS A 190 -7.62 -46.20 15.67
C LYS A 190 -7.75 -47.70 15.33
N ALA A 191 -7.37 -48.10 14.12
CA ALA A 191 -7.37 -49.50 13.70
C ALA A 191 -6.37 -50.38 14.49
N GLU A 192 -5.20 -49.84 14.84
CA GLU A 192 -4.24 -50.55 15.70
C GLU A 192 -4.75 -50.69 17.15
N SER A 193 -5.42 -49.65 17.68
CA SER A 193 -6.09 -49.70 18.98
C SER A 193 -7.17 -50.79 19.04
N GLU A 194 -8.06 -50.84 18.06
CA GLU A 194 -9.13 -51.86 17.99
C GLU A 194 -8.56 -53.28 17.87
N LYS A 195 -7.53 -53.48 17.04
CA LYS A 195 -6.82 -54.76 16.96
C LYS A 195 -6.18 -55.16 18.30
N LYS A 196 -5.61 -54.20 19.02
CA LYS A 196 -4.99 -54.47 20.33
C LYS A 196 -6.02 -54.94 21.37
N ILE A 197 -7.19 -54.29 21.41
CA ILE A 197 -8.30 -54.69 22.29
C ILE A 197 -8.75 -56.12 21.96
N LEU A 198 -8.93 -56.43 20.67
CA LEU A 198 -9.35 -57.75 20.22
C LEU A 198 -8.32 -58.84 20.56
N ILE A 199 -7.03 -58.58 20.33
CA ILE A 199 -5.95 -59.52 20.67
C ILE A 199 -5.92 -59.78 22.18
N ASN A 200 -6.01 -58.73 23.01
CA ASN A 200 -6.01 -58.88 24.47
C ASN A 200 -7.21 -59.70 24.96
N ALA A 201 -8.41 -59.43 24.43
CA ALA A 201 -9.61 -60.20 24.79
C ALA A 201 -9.51 -61.69 24.40
N LEU A 202 -8.82 -62.01 23.30
CA LEU A 202 -8.56 -63.40 22.89
C LEU A 202 -7.53 -64.08 23.79
N LEU A 203 -6.49 -63.35 24.22
CA LEU A 203 -5.48 -63.85 25.17
C LEU A 203 -6.09 -64.15 26.54
N GLU A 204 -6.98 -63.29 27.06
CA GLU A 204 -7.70 -63.51 28.33
C GLU A 204 -8.57 -64.77 28.29
N LYS A 205 -9.09 -65.13 27.12
CA LYS A 205 -9.84 -66.37 26.90
C LYS A 205 -8.94 -67.61 26.68
N GLY A 206 -7.63 -67.47 26.83
CA GLY A 206 -6.67 -68.58 26.72
C GLY A 206 -6.27 -68.96 25.30
N VAL A 207 -6.55 -68.12 24.29
CA VAL A 207 -6.15 -68.40 22.90
C VAL A 207 -4.66 -68.11 22.73
N SER A 208 -3.89 -69.08 22.23
CA SER A 208 -2.45 -68.91 21.96
C SER A 208 -2.18 -67.87 20.86
N ILE A 209 -1.05 -67.17 20.93
CA ILE A 209 -0.63 -66.13 19.97
C ILE A 209 -0.62 -66.65 18.51
N GLU A 210 -0.23 -67.91 18.30
CA GLU A 210 -0.19 -68.57 16.98
C GLU A 210 -1.59 -68.66 16.35
N ASN A 211 -2.58 -69.04 17.15
CA ASN A 211 -3.97 -69.11 16.73
C ASN A 211 -4.57 -67.72 16.52
N ILE A 212 -4.22 -66.73 17.36
CA ILE A 212 -4.65 -65.34 17.15
C ILE A 212 -4.10 -64.79 15.84
N ALA A 213 -2.83 -65.04 15.53
CA ALA A 213 -2.23 -64.65 14.26
C ALA A 213 -2.98 -65.25 13.07
N LYS A 214 -3.35 -66.54 13.17
CA LYS A 214 -4.15 -67.25 12.15
C LYS A 214 -5.57 -66.66 12.00
N ILE A 215 -6.27 -66.36 13.12
CA ILE A 215 -7.61 -65.76 13.13
C ILE A 215 -7.60 -64.37 12.48
N LEU A 216 -6.58 -63.56 12.78
CA LEU A 216 -6.46 -62.18 12.28
C LEU A 216 -5.80 -62.09 10.90
N GLY A 217 -5.48 -63.23 10.26
CA GLY A 217 -4.81 -63.27 8.97
C GLY A 217 -3.47 -62.52 8.97
N THR A 218 -2.72 -62.59 10.08
CA THR A 218 -1.48 -61.85 10.28
C THR A 218 -0.38 -62.76 10.80
N THR A 219 0.82 -62.23 11.05
CA THR A 219 1.95 -63.01 11.55
C THR A 219 2.08 -62.89 13.06
N VAL A 220 2.65 -63.92 13.70
CA VAL A 220 2.97 -63.92 15.14
C VAL A 220 3.78 -62.68 15.53
N ARG A 221 4.73 -62.26 14.66
CA ARG A 221 5.53 -61.05 14.85
C ARG A 221 4.68 -59.77 14.91
N VAL A 222 3.64 -59.68 14.08
CA VAL A 222 2.73 -58.53 14.08
C VAL A 222 1.83 -58.53 15.32
N VAL A 223 1.31 -59.70 15.73
CA VAL A 223 0.53 -59.84 16.97
C VAL A 223 1.37 -59.40 18.18
N LYS A 224 2.60 -59.92 18.33
CA LYS A 224 3.54 -59.55 19.39
C LYS A 224 3.85 -58.04 19.41
N ARG A 225 4.05 -57.44 18.23
CA ARG A 225 4.28 -55.99 18.08
C ARG A 225 3.08 -55.15 18.56
N ILE A 226 1.85 -55.55 18.22
CA ILE A 226 0.62 -54.80 18.59
C ILE A 226 0.41 -54.79 20.11
N ILE A 227 0.75 -55.90 20.79
CA ILE A 227 0.62 -56.03 22.25
C ILE A 227 1.89 -55.67 23.02
N ASN A 228 2.92 -55.13 22.35
CA ASN A 228 4.22 -54.75 22.95
C ASN A 228 4.93 -55.89 23.72
N LEU A 229 4.73 -57.15 23.30
CA LEU A 229 5.49 -58.28 23.83
C LEU A 229 6.79 -58.41 23.01
N LYS A 230 7.94 -58.35 23.70
CA LYS A 230 9.27 -58.55 23.09
C LYS A 230 9.43 -59.97 22.54
#